data_AF-A0A2M9P6U3-F1
#
_entry.id   AF-A0A2M9P6U3-F1
#
_cell.length_a   1.000
_cell.length_b   1.000
_cell.length_c   1.000
_cell.angle_alpha   90.00
_cell.angle_beta   90.00
_cell.angle_gamma   90.00
#
_symmetry.space_group_name_H-M   'P 1'
#
loop_
_entity.id
_entity.type
_entity.pdbx_description
1 polymer ?
#
loop_
_entity_poly.entity_id
_entity_poly.type
_entity_poly.pdbx_seq_one_letter_code
_entity_poly.pdbx_strand_id
1 'polypeptide(L)'
;MAETLSQTAPAADPHAAARRGAAQIETFGLILGGMKCGSTSLYDYLVTHPQVARCRVKEPNFFSVPKGRGPEYYPTLWRDFDPARHKVALEASVSYTKLPRYGA
;
A
#
# COMPACT_ATOMS: atom_id res chain seq x y z
N MET A 1 -4.49 26.91 -33.62
CA MET A 1 -3.83 27.05 -32.30
C MET A 1 -4.09 25.76 -31.55
N ALA A 2 -3.11 24.85 -31.53
CA ALA A 2 -3.24 23.54 -30.89
C ALA A 2 -2.26 23.51 -29.72
N GLU A 3 -2.79 23.50 -28.50
CA GLU A 3 -2.00 23.41 -27.27
C GLU A 3 -1.55 21.96 -27.08
N THR A 4 -0.24 21.73 -27.25
CA THR A 4 0.41 20.46 -26.96
C THR A 4 0.52 20.27 -25.45
N LEU A 5 -0.41 19.53 -24.86
CA LEU A 5 -0.32 19.06 -23.48
C LEU A 5 0.89 18.14 -23.33
N SER A 6 1.94 18.69 -22.69
CA SER A 6 3.14 17.98 -22.27
C SER A 6 2.78 16.91 -21.23
N GLN A 7 2.79 15.65 -21.65
CA GLN A 7 2.77 14.52 -20.73
C GLN A 7 4.11 14.44 -20.00
N THR A 8 4.13 14.79 -18.72
CA THR A 8 5.27 14.53 -17.84
C THR A 8 5.32 13.03 -17.56
N ALA A 9 6.39 12.37 -18.02
CA ALA A 9 6.70 10.99 -17.68
C ALA A 9 6.92 10.85 -16.15
N PRO A 10 6.55 9.72 -15.52
CA PRO A 10 6.81 9.51 -14.11
C PRO A 10 8.32 9.53 -13.85
N ALA A 11 8.75 10.29 -12.84
CA ALA A 11 10.13 10.39 -12.43
C ALA A 11 10.70 9.00 -12.12
N ALA A 12 11.89 8.69 -12.66
CA ALA A 12 12.58 7.43 -12.39
C ALA A 12 12.92 7.31 -10.89
N ASP A 13 12.54 6.19 -10.28
CA ASP A 13 12.67 5.93 -8.85
C ASP A 13 14.13 5.58 -8.46
N PRO A 14 14.77 6.35 -7.56
CA PRO A 14 16.15 6.12 -7.10
C PRO A 14 16.35 4.82 -6.30
N HIS A 15 15.29 4.09 -5.94
CA HIS A 15 15.37 2.86 -5.15
C HIS A 15 15.49 1.57 -5.98
N ALA A 16 15.54 1.66 -7.31
CA ALA A 16 15.58 0.51 -8.22
C ALA A 16 16.82 -0.41 -8.07
N ALA A 17 17.97 0.13 -7.68
CA ALA A 17 19.25 -0.61 -7.69
C ALA A 17 19.46 -1.56 -6.48
N ALA A 18 18.74 -1.35 -5.37
CA ALA A 18 18.97 -2.08 -4.10
C ALA A 18 18.11 -3.37 -3.94
N ARG A 19 17.24 -3.68 -4.92
CA ARG A 19 16.12 -4.64 -4.81
C ARG A 19 16.44 -6.11 -5.15
N ARG A 20 17.59 -6.68 -4.74
CA ARG A 20 17.94 -8.07 -5.17
C ARG A 20 17.81 -9.18 -4.13
N GLY A 21 17.32 -8.93 -2.90
CA GLY A 21 17.38 -9.93 -1.81
C GLY A 21 16.10 -10.26 -1.04
N ALA A 22 15.01 -9.50 -1.18
CA ALA A 22 13.75 -9.72 -0.43
C ALA A 22 12.51 -9.22 -1.23
N ALA A 23 12.64 -9.19 -2.56
CA ALA A 23 12.40 -7.99 -3.32
C ALA A 23 11.50 -8.19 -4.55
N GLN A 24 10.19 -8.04 -4.38
CA GLN A 24 9.27 -7.91 -5.52
C GLN A 24 8.27 -6.76 -5.37
N ILE A 25 7.98 -6.30 -4.15
CA ILE A 25 7.03 -5.22 -3.93
C ILE A 25 7.78 -3.90 -3.87
N GLU A 26 7.62 -3.08 -4.91
CA GLU A 26 8.27 -1.78 -5.02
C GLU A 26 7.43 -0.65 -4.40
N THR A 27 6.11 -0.81 -4.41
CA THR A 27 5.15 0.23 -4.03
C THR A 27 4.08 -0.31 -3.10
N PHE A 28 3.92 0.36 -1.95
CA PHE A 28 2.83 0.12 -1.01
C PHE A 28 1.81 1.25 -1.07
N GLY A 29 0.53 0.89 -1.15
CA GLY A 29 -0.59 1.81 -1.02
C GLY A 29 -1.30 1.59 0.31
N LEU A 30 -1.57 2.66 1.06
CA LEU A 30 -2.22 2.58 2.35
C LEU A 30 -3.49 3.43 2.36
N ILE A 31 -4.63 2.79 2.59
CA ILE A 31 -5.88 3.48 2.91
C ILE A 31 -5.93 3.65 4.42
N LEU A 32 -5.42 4.79 4.89
CA LEU A 32 -5.38 5.12 6.33
C LEU A 32 -6.79 5.30 6.90
N GLY A 33 -7.72 5.84 6.09
CA GLY A 33 -9.14 5.99 6.41
C GLY A 33 -9.45 6.67 7.76
N GLY A 34 -10.71 6.50 8.17
CA GLY A 34 -11.26 6.81 9.49
C GLY A 34 -12.50 5.93 9.70
N MET A 35 -12.94 5.72 10.93
CA MET A 35 -14.10 4.83 11.17
C MET A 35 -15.35 5.36 10.45
N LYS A 36 -16.05 4.49 9.70
CA LYS A 36 -17.30 4.78 8.98
C LYS A 36 -17.19 5.75 7.78
N CYS A 37 -15.99 5.98 7.23
CA CYS A 37 -15.80 6.84 6.05
C CYS A 37 -15.85 6.10 4.70
N GLY A 38 -16.33 4.86 4.66
CA GLY A 38 -16.38 4.05 3.43
C GLY A 38 -15.05 3.41 3.00
N SER A 39 -14.04 3.34 3.88
CA SER A 39 -12.73 2.75 3.57
C SER A 39 -12.79 1.28 3.14
N THR A 40 -13.76 0.51 3.66
CA THR A 40 -13.98 -0.88 3.22
C THR A 40 -14.46 -0.92 1.77
N SER A 41 -15.50 -0.17 1.41
CA SER A 41 -16.00 -0.15 0.02
C SER A 41 -14.93 0.34 -0.96
N LEU A 42 -14.18 1.38 -0.61
CA LEU A 42 -13.06 1.86 -1.43
C LEU A 42 -12.00 0.78 -1.64
N TYR A 43 -11.58 0.11 -0.57
CA TYR A 43 -10.62 -0.99 -0.66
C TYR A 43 -11.13 -2.11 -1.55
N ASP A 44 -12.38 -2.55 -1.33
CA ASP A 44 -13.00 -3.64 -2.07
C ASP A 44 -13.09 -3.33 -3.58
N TYR A 45 -13.39 -2.08 -3.96
CA TYR A 45 -13.39 -1.66 -5.36
C TYR A 45 -11.98 -1.65 -5.96
N LEU A 46 -10.98 -1.09 -5.26
CA LEU A 46 -9.62 -0.97 -5.79
C LEU A 46 -8.93 -2.31 -5.97
N VAL A 47 -9.13 -3.27 -5.05
CA VAL A 47 -8.50 -4.60 -5.16
C VAL A 47 -9.09 -5.48 -6.26
N THR A 48 -10.16 -5.04 -6.94
CA THR A 48 -10.65 -5.70 -8.17
C THR A 48 -9.76 -5.43 -9.38
N HIS A 49 -8.98 -4.35 -9.34
CA HIS A 49 -8.11 -3.98 -10.45
C HIS A 49 -6.92 -4.95 -10.56
N PRO A 50 -6.61 -5.48 -11.76
CA PRO A 50 -5.60 -6.53 -11.93
C PRO A 50 -4.19 -6.10 -11.54
N GLN A 51 -3.89 -4.79 -11.51
CA GLN A 51 -2.58 -4.28 -11.09
C GLN A 51 -2.47 -4.00 -9.58
N VAL A 52 -3.52 -4.24 -8.81
CA VAL A 52 -3.55 -4.02 -7.36
C VAL A 52 -3.49 -5.37 -6.65
N ALA A 53 -2.44 -5.60 -5.88
CA ALA A 53 -2.34 -6.77 -5.02
C ALA A 53 -3.09 -6.51 -3.71
N ARG A 54 -4.05 -7.40 -3.39
CA ARG A 54 -4.80 -7.35 -2.13
C ARG A 54 -3.91 -7.77 -0.96
N CYS A 55 -4.01 -7.07 0.16
CA CYS A 55 -3.49 -7.54 1.44
C CYS A 55 -4.30 -8.77 1.90
N ARG A 56 -3.62 -9.82 2.35
CA ARG A 56 -4.25 -11.04 2.86
C ARG A 56 -5.04 -10.81 4.14
N VAL A 57 -4.56 -9.90 4.98
CA VAL A 57 -5.17 -9.57 6.28
C VAL A 57 -5.84 -8.21 6.15
N LYS A 58 -7.18 -8.17 6.24
CA LYS A 58 -7.90 -6.90 6.36
C LYS A 58 -7.49 -6.23 7.67
N GLU A 59 -7.21 -4.92 7.62
CA GLU A 59 -6.72 -4.12 8.75
C GLU A 59 -5.49 -4.74 9.46
N PRO A 60 -4.33 -4.82 8.78
CA PRO A 60 -3.13 -5.40 9.39
C PRO A 60 -2.70 -4.66 10.65
N ASN A 61 -3.01 -3.36 10.73
CA ASN A 61 -2.71 -2.46 11.84
C ASN A 61 -1.21 -2.52 12.21
N PHE A 62 -0.36 -2.63 11.17
CA PHE A 62 1.07 -2.86 11.33
C PHE A 62 1.75 -1.65 11.98
N PHE A 63 1.38 -0.43 11.56
CA PHE A 63 1.97 0.81 12.05
C PHE A 63 1.32 1.36 13.33
N SER A 64 0.15 0.87 13.75
CA SER A 64 -0.61 1.41 14.89
C SER A 64 -0.66 0.51 16.12
N VAL A 65 -0.48 -0.80 15.96
CA VAL A 65 -0.53 -1.77 17.06
C VAL A 65 0.81 -2.52 17.09
N PRO A 66 1.68 -2.26 18.08
CA PRO A 66 2.92 -2.99 18.24
C PRO A 66 2.60 -4.48 18.48
N LYS A 67 2.87 -5.32 17.48
CA LYS A 67 2.71 -6.78 17.57
C LYS A 67 4.05 -7.51 17.75
N GLY A 68 5.13 -6.77 18.01
CA GLY A 68 6.48 -7.31 18.11
C GLY A 68 7.02 -7.93 16.81
N ARG A 69 6.48 -7.52 15.65
CA ARG A 69 6.92 -8.01 14.34
C ARG A 69 7.79 -6.95 13.67
N GLY A 70 8.96 -7.34 13.17
CA GLY A 70 9.86 -6.45 12.46
C GLY A 70 9.33 -6.06 11.06
N PRO A 71 9.97 -5.09 10.39
CA PRO A 71 9.58 -4.60 9.07
C PRO A 71 9.53 -5.69 7.99
N GLU A 72 10.35 -6.74 8.11
CA GLU A 72 10.37 -7.91 7.23
C GLU A 72 9.05 -8.69 7.21
N TYR A 73 8.22 -8.56 8.26
CA TYR A 73 6.91 -9.18 8.30
C TYR A 73 5.92 -8.51 7.33
N TYR A 74 5.99 -7.19 7.14
CA TYR A 74 4.96 -6.45 6.42
C TYR A 74 4.79 -6.91 4.96
N PRO A 75 5.85 -7.08 4.15
CA PRO A 75 5.72 -7.59 2.79
C PRO A 75 5.07 -8.99 2.70
N THR A 76 5.19 -9.82 3.75
CA THR A 76 4.60 -11.18 3.77
C THR A 76 3.06 -11.19 3.73
N LEU A 77 2.44 -10.03 3.96
CA LEU A 77 0.98 -9.86 3.89
C LEU A 77 0.44 -9.94 2.45
N TRP A 78 1.30 -9.84 1.43
CA TRP A 78 0.95 -9.92 0.00
C TRP A 78 1.56 -11.16 -0.67
N ARG A 79 1.19 -12.35 -0.19
CA ARG A 79 1.74 -13.62 -0.69
C ARG A 79 1.54 -13.84 -2.19
N ASP A 80 0.44 -13.32 -2.75
CA ASP A 80 0.07 -13.49 -4.16
C ASP A 80 0.61 -12.36 -5.05
N PHE A 81 1.56 -11.55 -4.55
CA PHE A 81 2.16 -10.47 -5.32
C PHE A 81 2.97 -11.03 -6.50
N ASP A 82 2.38 -10.94 -7.69
CA ASP A 82 3.04 -11.13 -8.97
C ASP A 82 3.65 -9.81 -9.50
N PRO A 83 4.98 -9.66 -9.61
CA PRO A 83 5.65 -8.45 -10.11
C PRO A 83 5.42 -8.18 -11.60
N ALA A 84 5.05 -9.20 -12.39
CA ALA A 84 4.72 -9.00 -13.82
C ALA A 84 3.35 -8.32 -13.99
N ARG A 85 2.45 -8.51 -13.01
CA ARG A 85 1.07 -8.04 -13.06
C ARG A 85 0.82 -6.84 -12.14
N HIS A 86 1.24 -6.93 -10.89
CA HIS A 86 0.92 -5.96 -9.86
C HIS A 86 1.89 -4.78 -9.84
N LYS A 87 1.35 -3.59 -9.64
CA LYS A 87 2.09 -2.33 -9.52
C LYS A 87 2.06 -1.79 -8.10
N VAL A 88 1.05 -2.15 -7.32
CA VAL A 88 0.88 -1.68 -5.94
C VAL A 88 0.37 -2.80 -5.04
N ALA A 89 0.95 -2.91 -3.85
CA ALA A 89 0.46 -3.72 -2.75
C ALA A 89 -0.42 -2.84 -1.86
N LEU A 90 -1.74 -3.06 -1.89
CA LEU A 90 -2.71 -2.21 -1.21
C LEU A 90 -3.19 -2.83 0.11
N GLU A 91 -3.24 -2.02 1.15
CA GLU A 91 -3.92 -2.33 2.42
C GLU A 91 -4.85 -1.20 2.86
N ALA A 92 -5.72 -1.52 3.81
CA ALA A 92 -6.57 -0.55 4.49
C ALA A 92 -6.62 -0.83 5.99
N SER A 93 -6.30 0.19 6.80
CA SER A 93 -6.26 0.11 8.25
C SER A 93 -6.72 1.43 8.88
N VAL A 94 -8.00 1.47 9.29
CA VAL A 94 -8.65 2.68 9.83
C VAL A 94 -8.08 3.17 11.17
N SER A 95 -7.21 2.37 11.80
CA SER A 95 -6.62 2.70 13.09
C SER A 95 -5.41 3.62 12.97
N TYR A 96 -4.82 3.77 11.77
CA TYR A 96 -3.62 4.59 11.58
C TYR A 96 -3.86 6.07 11.87
N THR A 97 -5.07 6.58 11.57
CA THR A 97 -5.47 7.97 11.86
C THR A 97 -5.86 8.21 13.31
N LYS A 98 -5.85 7.17 14.17
CA LYS A 98 -6.11 7.32 15.62
C LYS A 98 -4.86 7.70 16.41
N LEU A 99 -3.71 7.86 15.74
CA LEU A 99 -2.44 8.23 16.35
C LEU A 99 -2.04 9.66 15.98
N PRO A 100 -1.38 10.40 16.90
CA PRO A 100 -1.14 10.05 18.30
C PRO A 100 -2.44 10.08 19.11
N ARG A 101 -2.56 9.24 20.16
CA ARG A 101 -3.67 9.33 21.12
C ARG A 101 -3.35 10.40 22.13
N TYR A 102 -4.31 11.26 22.44
CA TYR A 102 -4.16 12.24 23.51
C TYR A 102 -3.97 11.52 24.87
N GLY A 103 -2.84 11.75 25.54
CA GLY A 103 -2.55 11.20 26.88
C GLY A 103 -1.93 9.80 26.93
N ALA A 104 -1.20 9.36 25.89
CA ALA A 104 -0.37 8.15 25.94
C ALA A 104 0.83 8.29 26.89
#